data_AF-A0A8T4NPG1-F1
#
_entry.id   AF-A0A8T4NPG1-F1
#
_cell.length_a   1.000
_cell.length_b   1.000
_cell.length_c   1.000
_cell.angle_alpha   90.00
_cell.angle_beta   90.00
_cell.angle_gamma   90.00
#
_symmetry.space_group_name_H-M   'P 1'
#
loop_
_entity.id
_entity.type
_entity.pdbx_description
1 polymer ?
#
loop_
_entity_poly.entity_id
_entity_poly.type
_entity_poly.pdbx_seq_one_letter_code
_entity_poly.pdbx_strand_id
1 'polypeptide(L)'
;MKSKVYQCPFCASYISKEKYEQVIRENEILKKKIESLEKEREQFKEKERKFEEEKKNLKKQMQESLKSQITKERQKLNIELLKYQEQIKKFKEKEIQHKEEIKKVRINEMKKAGSQLSKYESTIKKQAIEIENLKKGKTAQELGFDFENEMYEILKKEFQNDDVQHTGKKGDAIIYIKARNNEIIGTILVECKRTEKHASAHVEEVKRHKIDAKADVGILVTNGDFGKTKMDGFKNVDDILIIRPFSAVDFIKHIRKGLIDIDSLKLTKDEKNKEMTKLWNFIHSPEFESQMNSIFRLINLLMELDSKEIDLIDRRKIIENNLLKAHKLISEGIQNSKKLS
;
A
#
# COMPACT_ATOMS: atom_id res chain seq x y z
N MET A 1 -86.20 -85.61 69.62
CA MET A 1 -86.38 -85.17 68.21
C MET A 1 -85.05 -85.29 67.48
N LYS A 2 -84.94 -86.08 66.41
CA LYS A 2 -83.72 -86.17 65.59
C LYS A 2 -83.59 -84.87 64.78
N SER A 3 -82.50 -84.13 64.98
CA SER A 3 -82.19 -82.91 64.21
C SER A 3 -82.07 -83.26 62.72
N LYS A 4 -82.90 -82.64 61.86
CA LYS A 4 -82.81 -82.81 60.40
C LYS A 4 -81.46 -82.27 59.92
N VAL A 5 -80.67 -83.13 59.29
CA VAL A 5 -79.40 -82.77 58.61
C VAL A 5 -79.66 -82.56 57.12
N TYR A 6 -78.99 -81.56 56.54
CA TYR A 6 -79.11 -81.16 55.13
C TYR A 6 -77.78 -81.37 54.43
N GLN A 7 -77.79 -81.83 53.17
CA GLN A 7 -76.57 -82.00 52.41
C GLN A 7 -76.17 -80.68 51.74
N CYS A 8 -74.95 -80.21 51.97
CA CYS A 8 -74.41 -79.00 51.33
C CYS A 8 -74.27 -79.20 49.81
N PRO A 9 -74.79 -78.27 48.97
CA PRO A 9 -74.75 -78.44 47.52
C PRO A 9 -73.38 -78.13 46.88
N PHE A 10 -72.39 -77.65 47.66
CA PHE A 10 -71.07 -77.25 47.14
C PHE A 10 -69.94 -78.20 47.54
N CYS A 11 -70.06 -78.92 48.66
CA CYS A 11 -69.05 -79.88 49.14
C CYS A 11 -69.64 -81.22 49.60
N ALA A 12 -70.94 -81.43 49.42
CA ALA A 12 -71.68 -82.66 49.74
C ALA A 12 -71.69 -83.10 51.22
N SER A 13 -71.14 -82.31 52.15
CA SER A 13 -71.15 -82.59 53.59
C SER A 13 -72.54 -82.43 54.21
N TYR A 14 -72.88 -83.23 55.22
CA TYR A 14 -74.12 -83.09 55.99
C TYR A 14 -73.96 -82.02 57.08
N ILE A 15 -74.81 -80.99 57.03
CA ILE A 15 -74.76 -79.79 57.88
C ILE A 15 -76.13 -79.47 58.50
N SER A 16 -76.16 -78.60 59.52
CA SER A 16 -77.43 -78.13 60.11
C SER A 16 -78.19 -77.23 59.13
N LYS A 17 -79.51 -77.08 59.35
CA LYS A 17 -80.36 -76.19 58.55
C LYS A 17 -79.84 -74.75 58.50
N GLU A 18 -79.45 -74.22 59.67
CA GLU A 18 -78.88 -72.87 59.81
C GLU A 18 -77.61 -72.72 58.97
N LYS A 19 -76.73 -73.72 59.00
CA LYS A 19 -75.50 -73.71 58.22
C LYS A 19 -75.77 -73.85 56.73
N TYR A 20 -76.77 -74.63 56.33
CA TYR A 20 -77.21 -74.74 54.93
C TYR A 20 -77.71 -73.39 54.39
N GLU A 21 -78.60 -72.71 55.12
CA GLU A 21 -79.09 -71.38 54.73
C GLU A 21 -77.98 -70.32 54.70
N GLN A 22 -77.03 -70.38 55.64
CA GLN A 22 -75.84 -69.52 55.64
C GLN A 22 -75.01 -69.71 54.37
N VAL A 23 -74.68 -70.95 54.02
CA VAL A 23 -73.86 -71.28 52.85
C VAL A 23 -74.53 -70.85 51.54
N ILE A 24 -75.86 -70.96 51.43
CA ILE A 24 -76.59 -70.47 50.25
C ILE A 24 -76.50 -68.94 50.16
N ARG A 25 -76.76 -68.21 51.26
CA ARG A 25 -76.66 -66.74 51.30
C ARG A 25 -75.26 -66.25 50.97
N GLU A 26 -74.22 -66.87 51.53
CA GLU A 26 -72.83 -66.52 51.25
C GLU A 26 -72.48 -66.75 49.79
N ASN A 27 -72.93 -67.85 49.18
CA ASN A 27 -72.71 -68.11 47.76
C ASN A 27 -73.44 -67.11 46.84
N GLU A 28 -74.64 -66.66 47.19
CA GLU A 28 -75.33 -65.61 46.44
C GLU A 28 -74.58 -64.26 46.51
N ILE A 29 -74.05 -63.90 47.68
CA ILE A 29 -73.22 -62.70 47.86
C ILE A 29 -71.93 -62.82 47.03
N LEU A 30 -71.26 -63.98 47.08
CA LEU A 30 -70.05 -64.24 46.31
C LEU A 30 -70.31 -64.15 44.80
N LYS A 31 -71.42 -64.73 44.30
CA LYS A 31 -71.82 -64.61 42.89
C LYS A 31 -72.00 -63.15 42.47
N LYS A 32 -72.76 -62.36 43.25
CA LYS A 32 -72.94 -60.93 42.97
C LYS A 32 -71.61 -60.15 43.00
N LYS A 33 -70.69 -60.53 43.90
CA LYS A 33 -69.37 -59.89 43.98
C LYS A 33 -68.50 -60.25 42.78
N ILE A 34 -68.53 -61.50 42.31
CA ILE A 34 -67.84 -61.93 41.08
C ILE A 34 -68.38 -61.15 39.87
N GLU A 35 -69.70 -61.07 39.70
CA GLU A 35 -70.31 -60.30 38.61
C GLU A 35 -69.93 -58.81 38.64
N SER A 36 -69.85 -58.21 39.83
CA SER A 36 -69.39 -56.82 40.00
C SER A 36 -67.92 -56.65 39.60
N LEU A 37 -67.05 -57.57 40.03
CA LEU A 37 -65.62 -57.54 39.70
C LEU A 37 -65.38 -57.78 38.21
N GLU A 38 -66.16 -58.65 37.57
CA GLU A 38 -66.10 -58.86 36.12
C GLU A 38 -66.49 -57.60 35.35
N LYS A 39 -67.56 -56.90 35.78
CA LYS A 39 -67.96 -55.60 35.20
C LYS A 39 -66.87 -54.54 35.36
N GLU A 40 -66.29 -54.42 36.56
CA GLU A 40 -65.16 -53.51 36.81
C GLU A 40 -63.97 -53.84 35.91
N ARG A 41 -63.61 -55.13 35.80
CA ARG A 41 -62.50 -55.59 34.94
C ARG A 41 -62.71 -55.19 33.48
N GLU A 42 -63.92 -55.38 32.95
CA GLU A 42 -64.22 -54.97 31.57
C GLU A 42 -64.19 -53.45 31.38
N GLN A 43 -64.66 -52.67 32.37
CA GLN A 43 -64.51 -51.21 32.35
C GLN A 43 -63.05 -50.76 32.38
N PHE A 44 -62.19 -51.43 33.16
CA PHE A 44 -60.76 -51.15 33.21
C PHE A 44 -60.08 -51.45 31.87
N LYS A 45 -60.38 -52.60 31.25
CA LYS A 45 -59.85 -52.95 29.93
C LYS A 45 -60.25 -51.93 28.86
N GLU A 46 -61.49 -51.47 28.87
CA GLU A 46 -61.94 -50.47 27.90
C GLU A 46 -61.26 -49.11 28.11
N LYS A 47 -61.04 -48.70 29.37
CA LYS A 47 -60.26 -47.50 29.69
C LYS A 47 -58.81 -47.63 29.24
N GLU A 48 -58.17 -48.77 29.48
CA GLU A 48 -56.80 -49.05 29.06
C GLU A 48 -56.67 -49.01 27.54
N ARG A 49 -57.63 -49.58 26.81
CA ARG A 49 -57.70 -49.53 25.35
C ARG A 49 -57.78 -48.09 24.82
N LYS A 50 -58.67 -47.28 25.41
CA LYS A 50 -58.81 -45.86 25.04
C LYS A 50 -57.54 -45.06 25.35
N PHE A 51 -56.92 -45.30 26.50
CA PHE A 51 -55.70 -44.62 26.89
C PHE A 51 -54.53 -44.95 25.94
N GLU A 52 -54.38 -46.20 25.53
CA GLU A 52 -53.32 -46.59 24.59
C GLU A 52 -53.57 -46.02 23.18
N GLU A 53 -54.83 -45.89 22.77
CA GLU A 53 -55.21 -45.21 21.52
C GLU A 53 -54.91 -43.70 21.55
N GLU A 54 -55.28 -43.02 22.64
CA GLU A 54 -54.95 -41.60 22.86
C GLU A 54 -53.43 -41.36 22.86
N LYS A 55 -52.67 -42.21 23.55
CA LYS A 55 -51.21 -42.16 23.59
C LYS A 55 -50.59 -42.35 22.21
N LYS A 56 -51.13 -43.25 21.40
CA LYS A 56 -50.70 -43.46 20.00
C LYS A 56 -50.98 -42.23 19.14
N ASN A 57 -52.16 -41.63 19.28
CA ASN A 57 -52.55 -40.42 18.57
C ASN A 57 -51.68 -39.22 18.97
N LEU A 58 -51.43 -39.03 20.27
CA LEU A 58 -50.59 -37.96 20.78
C LEU A 58 -49.13 -38.09 20.28
N LYS A 59 -48.58 -39.31 20.27
CA LYS A 59 -47.26 -39.57 19.68
C LYS A 59 -47.20 -39.20 18.20
N LYS A 60 -48.25 -39.54 17.43
CA LYS A 60 -48.32 -39.21 16.00
C LYS A 60 -48.37 -37.70 15.78
N GLN A 61 -49.22 -36.99 16.51
CA GLN A 61 -49.32 -35.53 16.46
C GLN A 61 -48.00 -34.85 16.82
N MET A 62 -47.31 -35.33 17.87
CA MET A 62 -46.01 -34.80 18.27
C MET A 62 -44.95 -35.00 17.18
N GLN A 63 -44.91 -36.18 16.56
CA GLN A 63 -43.98 -36.47 15.46
C GLN A 63 -44.25 -35.60 14.23
N GLU A 64 -45.51 -35.38 13.88
CA GLU A 64 -45.90 -34.51 12.76
C GLU A 64 -45.55 -33.05 13.02
N SER A 65 -45.81 -32.56 14.24
CA SER A 65 -45.44 -31.20 14.67
C SER A 65 -43.93 -30.98 14.61
N LEU A 66 -43.14 -31.93 15.15
CA LEU A 66 -41.68 -31.85 15.15
C LEU A 66 -41.11 -31.87 13.72
N LYS A 67 -41.63 -32.74 12.84
CA LYS A 67 -41.25 -32.76 11.42
C LYS A 67 -41.56 -31.43 10.73
N SER A 68 -42.72 -30.83 11.02
CA SER A 68 -43.10 -29.52 10.46
C SER A 68 -42.15 -28.41 10.92
N GLN A 69 -41.79 -28.38 12.22
CA GLN A 69 -40.85 -27.41 12.77
C GLN A 69 -39.45 -27.55 12.14
N ILE A 70 -38.91 -28.77 12.08
CA ILE A 70 -37.61 -29.04 11.44
C ILE A 70 -37.60 -28.60 9.98
N THR A 71 -38.70 -28.86 9.25
CA THR A 71 -38.81 -28.46 7.84
C THR A 71 -38.82 -26.94 7.69
N LYS A 72 -39.56 -26.23 8.55
CA LYS A 72 -39.58 -24.75 8.56
C LYS A 72 -38.21 -24.16 8.89
N GLU A 73 -37.50 -24.70 9.87
CA GLU A 73 -36.15 -24.23 10.20
C GLU A 73 -35.15 -24.51 9.08
N ARG A 74 -35.19 -25.70 8.46
CA ARG A 74 -34.37 -26.00 7.29
C ARG A 74 -34.63 -25.04 6.13
N GLN A 75 -35.89 -24.69 5.88
CA GLN A 75 -36.23 -23.72 4.85
C GLN A 75 -35.67 -22.32 5.17
N LYS A 76 -35.77 -21.86 6.42
CA LYS A 76 -35.18 -20.59 6.85
C LYS A 76 -33.66 -20.58 6.68
N LEU A 77 -32.98 -21.64 7.12
CA LEU A 77 -31.53 -21.74 7.01
C LEU A 77 -31.07 -21.77 5.55
N ASN A 78 -31.79 -22.47 4.66
CA ASN A 78 -31.49 -22.48 3.24
C ASN A 78 -31.63 -21.08 2.61
N ILE A 79 -32.66 -20.31 3.00
CA ILE A 79 -32.84 -18.93 2.52
C ILE A 79 -31.68 -18.05 2.98
N GLU A 80 -31.23 -18.17 4.23
CA GLU A 80 -30.08 -17.44 4.74
C GLU A 80 -28.78 -17.83 4.03
N LEU A 81 -28.56 -19.13 3.80
CA LEU A 81 -27.39 -19.62 3.09
C LEU A 81 -27.32 -19.06 1.65
N LEU A 82 -28.44 -19.03 0.95
CA LEU A 82 -28.54 -18.42 -0.39
C LEU A 82 -28.21 -16.92 -0.36
N LYS A 83 -28.73 -16.18 0.64
CA LYS A 83 -28.40 -14.75 0.82
C LYS A 83 -26.90 -14.54 1.05
N TYR A 84 -26.27 -15.35 1.91
CA TYR A 84 -24.84 -15.25 2.17
C TYR A 84 -24.01 -15.59 0.91
N GLN A 85 -24.40 -16.61 0.15
CA GLN A 85 -23.74 -16.95 -1.11
C GLN A 85 -23.84 -15.81 -2.13
N GLU A 86 -24.99 -15.16 -2.25
CA GLU A 86 -25.18 -14.00 -3.13
C GLU A 86 -24.32 -12.80 -2.70
N GLN A 87 -24.22 -12.53 -1.39
CA GLN A 87 -23.35 -11.47 -0.87
C GLN A 87 -21.88 -11.75 -1.17
N ILE A 88 -21.40 -12.98 -0.95
CA ILE A 88 -20.02 -13.37 -1.26
C ILE A 88 -19.76 -13.22 -2.76
N LYS A 89 -20.72 -13.60 -3.62
CA LYS A 89 -20.60 -13.43 -5.07
C LYS A 89 -20.46 -11.95 -5.46
N LYS A 90 -21.32 -11.07 -4.90
CA LYS A 90 -21.23 -9.61 -5.11
C LYS A 90 -19.90 -9.03 -4.62
N PHE A 91 -19.38 -9.49 -3.49
CA PHE A 91 -18.07 -9.05 -2.99
C PHE A 91 -16.94 -9.46 -3.94
N LYS A 92 -16.93 -10.71 -4.41
CA LYS A 92 -15.93 -11.19 -5.38
C LYS A 92 -16.02 -10.43 -6.72
N GLU A 93 -17.23 -10.16 -7.21
CA GLU A 93 -17.43 -9.37 -8.43
C GLU A 93 -16.87 -7.95 -8.28
N LYS A 94 -17.13 -7.29 -7.15
CA LYS A 94 -16.55 -5.97 -6.84
C LYS A 94 -15.03 -6.00 -6.74
N GLU A 95 -14.45 -7.04 -6.13
CA GLU A 95 -13.00 -7.18 -6.02
C GLU A 95 -12.34 -7.34 -7.41
N ILE A 96 -12.96 -8.14 -8.29
CA ILE A 96 -12.50 -8.32 -9.67
C ILE A 96 -12.60 -6.99 -10.43
N GLN A 97 -13.74 -6.29 -10.34
CA GLN A 97 -13.92 -4.98 -10.98
C GLN A 97 -12.87 -3.97 -10.50
N HIS A 98 -12.60 -3.91 -9.19
CA HIS A 98 -11.60 -3.01 -8.65
C HIS A 98 -10.19 -3.34 -9.14
N LYS A 99 -9.83 -4.64 -9.21
CA LYS A 99 -8.54 -5.07 -9.79
C LYS A 99 -8.44 -4.70 -11.28
N GLU A 100 -9.51 -4.83 -12.06
CA GLU A 100 -9.53 -4.42 -13.46
C GLU A 100 -9.43 -2.90 -13.63
N GLU A 101 -10.09 -2.12 -12.78
CA GLU A 101 -9.97 -0.66 -12.76
C GLU A 101 -8.54 -0.22 -12.44
N ILE A 102 -7.91 -0.77 -11.40
CA ILE A 102 -6.51 -0.51 -11.06
C ILE A 102 -5.62 -0.86 -12.26
N LYS A 103 -5.86 -1.99 -12.93
CA LYS A 103 -5.09 -2.39 -14.11
C LYS A 103 -5.30 -1.43 -15.28
N LYS A 104 -6.52 -0.97 -15.53
CA LYS A 104 -6.84 0.03 -16.57
C LYS A 104 -6.18 1.38 -16.28
N VAL A 105 -6.24 1.86 -15.04
CA VAL A 105 -5.56 3.09 -14.60
C VAL A 105 -4.07 2.96 -14.83
N ARG A 106 -3.45 1.86 -14.37
CA ARG A 106 -2.02 1.60 -14.55
C ARG A 106 -1.60 1.53 -16.03
N ILE A 107 -2.40 0.89 -16.88
CA ILE A 107 -2.17 0.86 -18.34
C ILE A 107 -2.30 2.26 -18.95
N ASN A 108 -3.30 3.05 -18.56
CA ASN A 108 -3.47 4.41 -19.07
C ASN A 108 -2.36 5.35 -18.60
N GLU A 109 -1.91 5.24 -17.35
CA GLU A 109 -0.75 5.96 -16.84
C GLU A 109 0.52 5.55 -17.60
N MET A 110 0.72 4.25 -17.85
CA MET A 110 1.83 3.77 -18.68
C MET A 110 1.75 4.28 -20.12
N LYS A 111 0.56 4.34 -20.74
CA LYS A 111 0.36 4.90 -22.09
C LYS A 111 0.61 6.40 -22.14
N LYS A 112 0.15 7.15 -21.13
CA LYS A 112 0.42 8.60 -20.99
C LYS A 112 1.91 8.85 -20.78
N ALA A 113 2.56 8.06 -19.93
CA ALA A 113 4.00 8.11 -19.74
C ALA A 113 4.73 7.78 -21.06
N GLY A 114 4.27 6.76 -21.80
CA GLY A 114 4.82 6.38 -23.10
C GLY A 114 4.67 7.46 -24.19
N SER A 115 3.53 8.15 -24.25
CA SER A 115 3.31 9.25 -25.20
C SER A 115 4.04 10.53 -24.81
N GLN A 116 4.30 10.73 -23.52
CA GLN A 116 5.20 11.78 -23.06
C GLN A 116 6.66 11.44 -23.37
N LEU A 117 7.08 10.19 -23.11
CA LEU A 117 8.37 9.62 -23.51
C LEU A 117 8.64 9.85 -25.02
N SER A 118 7.69 9.55 -25.90
CA SER A 118 7.87 9.76 -27.34
C SER A 118 7.95 11.24 -27.75
N LYS A 119 7.20 12.12 -27.05
CA LYS A 119 7.34 13.57 -27.24
C LYS A 119 8.70 14.08 -26.78
N TYR A 120 9.20 13.57 -25.65
CA TYR A 120 10.53 13.88 -25.15
C TYR A 120 11.59 13.33 -26.10
N GLU A 121 11.51 12.09 -26.58
CA GLU A 121 12.39 11.54 -27.63
C GLU A 121 12.40 12.43 -28.89
N SER A 122 11.25 12.94 -29.33
CA SER A 122 11.20 13.84 -30.49
C SER A 122 11.85 15.20 -30.23
N THR A 123 11.76 15.70 -29.00
CA THR A 123 12.34 16.99 -28.57
C THR A 123 13.84 16.86 -28.40
N ILE A 124 14.25 15.75 -27.79
CA ILE A 124 15.62 15.35 -27.60
C ILE A 124 16.31 15.10 -28.95
N LYS A 125 15.64 14.48 -29.93
CA LYS A 125 16.12 14.39 -31.33
C LYS A 125 16.24 15.73 -32.05
N LYS A 126 15.52 16.77 -31.63
CA LYS A 126 15.69 18.13 -32.18
C LYS A 126 16.86 18.84 -31.51
N GLN A 127 16.93 18.77 -30.19
CA GLN A 127 18.06 19.25 -29.38
C GLN A 127 19.35 18.52 -29.75
N ALA A 128 19.25 17.30 -30.26
CA ALA A 128 20.33 16.51 -30.79
C ALA A 128 21.07 17.15 -31.93
N ILE A 129 20.29 17.57 -32.91
CA ILE A 129 20.73 18.18 -34.13
C ILE A 129 21.25 19.59 -33.82
N GLU A 130 20.62 20.28 -32.86
CA GLU A 130 21.12 21.55 -32.30
C GLU A 130 22.48 21.39 -31.61
N ILE A 131 22.65 20.36 -30.77
CA ILE A 131 23.91 20.07 -30.07
C ILE A 131 25.00 19.60 -31.05
N GLU A 132 24.64 18.85 -32.09
CA GLU A 132 25.57 18.46 -33.16
C GLU A 132 26.04 19.68 -33.97
N ASN A 133 25.14 20.64 -34.20
CA ASN A 133 25.48 21.93 -34.78
C ASN A 133 26.31 22.83 -33.83
N LEU A 134 26.07 22.75 -32.51
CA LEU A 134 26.84 23.45 -31.48
C LEU A 134 28.21 22.80 -31.20
N LYS A 135 28.36 21.48 -31.37
CA LYS A 135 29.64 20.75 -31.23
C LYS A 135 30.62 21.02 -32.36
N LYS A 136 30.18 21.61 -33.48
CA LYS A 136 31.10 22.32 -34.40
C LYS A 136 31.78 23.52 -33.73
N GLY A 137 31.39 23.88 -32.51
CA GLY A 137 32.10 24.77 -31.59
C GLY A 137 32.38 24.11 -30.23
N LYS A 138 33.48 23.33 -30.17
CA LYS A 138 34.36 23.05 -29.02
C LYS A 138 33.75 22.56 -27.68
N THR A 139 34.20 21.39 -27.23
CA THR A 139 33.96 20.85 -25.88
C THR A 139 34.88 21.48 -24.82
N ALA A 140 34.32 21.82 -23.65
CA ALA A 140 34.99 22.50 -22.53
C ALA A 140 36.22 21.76 -21.95
N GLN A 141 36.30 20.44 -22.15
CA GLN A 141 37.38 19.61 -21.62
C GLN A 141 38.68 19.73 -22.43
N GLU A 142 38.61 20.27 -23.66
CA GLU A 142 39.77 20.59 -24.51
C GLU A 142 40.15 22.08 -24.47
N LEU A 143 39.38 22.91 -23.76
CA LEU A 143 39.50 24.37 -23.79
C LEU A 143 40.32 24.98 -22.65
N GLY A 144 40.86 24.18 -21.73
CA GLY A 144 41.62 24.72 -20.60
C GLY A 144 40.76 25.42 -19.54
N PHE A 145 39.48 25.02 -19.40
CA PHE A 145 38.57 25.53 -18.37
C PHE A 145 39.16 25.34 -16.96
N ASP A 146 39.53 26.44 -16.33
CA ASP A 146 39.99 26.46 -14.95
C ASP A 146 38.80 26.82 -14.05
N PHE A 147 38.09 25.80 -13.56
CA PHE A 147 36.90 25.99 -12.74
C PHE A 147 37.15 26.83 -11.47
N GLU A 148 38.36 26.83 -10.93
CA GLU A 148 38.71 27.66 -9.78
C GLU A 148 38.80 29.16 -10.15
N ASN A 149 39.09 29.50 -11.41
CA ASN A 149 39.18 30.89 -11.85
C ASN A 149 37.93 31.37 -12.60
N GLU A 150 37.22 30.47 -13.27
CA GLU A 150 36.18 30.82 -14.25
C GLU A 150 34.75 30.47 -13.80
N MET A 151 34.55 29.66 -12.75
CA MET A 151 33.21 29.21 -12.35
C MET A 151 32.25 30.37 -12.07
N TYR A 152 32.70 31.40 -11.34
CA TYR A 152 31.87 32.57 -11.07
C TYR A 152 31.34 33.24 -12.36
N GLU A 153 32.20 33.46 -13.35
CA GLU A 153 31.81 34.09 -14.61
C GLU A 153 30.83 33.22 -15.41
N ILE A 154 31.00 31.89 -15.36
CA ILE A 154 30.05 30.96 -15.96
C ILE A 154 28.70 31.02 -15.22
N LEU A 155 28.69 30.94 -13.90
CA LEU A 155 27.47 31.02 -13.10
C LEU A 155 26.75 32.35 -13.37
N LYS A 156 27.48 33.47 -13.39
CA LYS A 156 26.92 34.79 -13.72
C LYS A 156 26.31 34.84 -15.11
N LYS A 157 26.96 34.23 -16.11
CA LYS A 157 26.46 34.17 -17.48
C LYS A 157 25.25 33.25 -17.62
N GLU A 158 25.18 32.15 -16.88
CA GLU A 158 24.09 31.18 -16.96
C GLU A 158 22.86 31.58 -16.14
N PHE A 159 23.06 32.26 -15.01
CA PHE A 159 22.02 32.66 -14.06
C PHE A 159 21.72 34.17 -14.11
N GLN A 160 21.56 34.73 -15.32
CA GLN A 160 21.34 36.18 -15.54
C GLN A 160 20.05 36.73 -14.91
N ASN A 161 19.07 35.85 -14.66
CA ASN A 161 17.81 36.21 -14.02
C ASN A 161 17.87 36.11 -12.48
N ASP A 162 19.02 35.72 -11.93
CA ASP A 162 19.28 35.56 -10.50
C ASP A 162 20.30 36.61 -10.04
N ASP A 163 20.55 36.70 -8.74
CA ASP A 163 21.68 37.50 -8.23
C ASP A 163 22.86 36.59 -7.89
N VAL A 164 23.94 36.71 -8.67
CA VAL A 164 25.16 35.93 -8.52
C VAL A 164 26.27 36.83 -7.97
N GLN A 165 26.65 36.59 -6.72
CA GLN A 165 27.64 37.37 -6.00
C GLN A 165 28.93 36.58 -5.82
N HIS A 166 30.06 37.26 -5.98
CA HIS A 166 31.39 36.71 -5.75
C HIS A 166 31.74 36.79 -4.26
N THR A 167 32.26 35.72 -3.65
CA THR A 167 32.53 35.67 -2.19
C THR A 167 33.94 36.13 -1.80
N GLY A 168 34.77 36.46 -2.78
CA GLY A 168 36.11 37.05 -2.59
C GLY A 168 37.27 36.09 -2.88
N LYS A 169 37.00 34.77 -2.91
CA LYS A 169 37.91 33.76 -3.47
C LYS A 169 37.53 33.47 -4.92
N LYS A 170 38.54 33.23 -5.77
CA LYS A 170 38.33 33.02 -7.19
C LYS A 170 37.44 31.79 -7.41
N GLY A 171 36.45 31.91 -8.29
CA GLY A 171 35.53 30.81 -8.66
C GLY A 171 34.36 30.59 -7.69
N ASP A 172 34.45 31.05 -6.45
CA ASP A 172 33.41 30.90 -5.43
C ASP A 172 32.27 31.91 -5.65
N ALA A 173 31.04 31.45 -5.43
CA ALA A 173 29.85 32.25 -5.70
C ALA A 173 28.71 31.94 -4.72
N ILE A 174 27.89 32.95 -4.46
CA ILE A 174 26.55 32.78 -3.88
C ILE A 174 25.53 33.14 -4.94
N ILE A 175 24.56 32.26 -5.15
CA ILE A 175 23.46 32.44 -6.10
C ILE A 175 22.17 32.62 -5.30
N TYR A 176 21.60 33.81 -5.35
CA TYR A 176 20.26 34.08 -4.85
C TYR A 176 19.25 33.86 -5.97
N ILE A 177 18.53 32.75 -5.88
CA ILE A 177 17.57 32.31 -6.88
C ILE A 177 16.33 33.19 -6.81
N LYS A 178 16.03 33.91 -7.90
CA LYS A 178 14.90 34.84 -7.97
C LYS A 178 13.71 34.22 -8.71
N ALA A 179 12.53 34.40 -8.11
CA ALA A 179 11.24 34.17 -8.74
C ALA A 179 10.87 35.31 -9.70
N ARG A 180 9.77 35.15 -10.46
CA ARG A 180 9.30 36.15 -11.44
C ARG A 180 8.96 37.51 -10.82
N ASN A 181 8.62 37.54 -9.54
CA ASN A 181 8.33 38.74 -8.76
C ASN A 181 9.59 39.34 -8.10
N ASN A 182 10.80 38.89 -8.46
CA ASN A 182 12.08 39.23 -7.84
C ASN A 182 12.24 38.82 -6.37
N GLU A 183 11.33 38.01 -5.81
CA GLU A 183 11.52 37.42 -4.48
C GLU A 183 12.62 36.35 -4.53
N ILE A 184 13.48 36.33 -3.51
CA ILE A 184 14.49 35.29 -3.34
C ILE A 184 13.80 34.05 -2.78
N ILE A 185 13.83 32.97 -3.54
CA ILE A 185 13.18 31.69 -3.21
C ILE A 185 14.17 30.57 -2.89
N GLY A 186 15.46 30.86 -2.93
CA GLY A 186 16.51 29.95 -2.49
C GLY A 186 17.89 30.58 -2.64
N THR A 187 18.83 30.10 -1.84
CA THR A 187 20.22 30.58 -1.83
C THR A 187 21.17 29.39 -1.91
N ILE A 188 22.05 29.41 -2.90
CA ILE A 188 23.02 28.34 -3.16
C ILE A 188 24.42 28.90 -3.00
N LEU A 189 25.20 28.33 -2.09
CA LEU A 189 26.63 28.58 -1.99
C LEU A 189 27.39 27.58 -2.87
N VAL A 190 28.30 28.08 -3.69
CA VAL A 190 29.21 27.29 -4.51
C VAL A 190 30.64 27.62 -4.12
N GLU A 191 31.38 26.61 -3.65
CA GLU A 191 32.82 26.71 -3.37
C GLU A 191 33.59 25.78 -4.31
N CYS A 192 34.64 26.29 -4.95
CA CYS A 192 35.49 25.55 -5.87
C CYS A 192 36.82 25.18 -5.22
N LYS A 193 37.20 23.90 -5.25
CA LYS A 193 38.51 23.44 -4.75
C LYS A 193 39.20 22.52 -5.75
N ARG A 194 40.44 22.86 -6.11
CA ARG A 194 41.27 22.09 -7.04
C ARG A 194 41.87 20.81 -6.45
N THR A 195 42.08 20.76 -5.13
CA THR A 195 42.96 19.76 -4.53
C THR A 195 42.37 18.34 -4.56
N GLU A 196 43.13 17.39 -5.09
CA GLU A 196 42.76 15.97 -5.08
C GLU A 196 42.78 15.33 -3.68
N LYS A 197 43.45 15.99 -2.73
CA LYS A 197 43.66 15.55 -1.34
C LYS A 197 42.87 16.44 -0.37
N HIS A 198 42.47 15.88 0.77
CA HIS A 198 41.84 16.57 1.90
C HIS A 198 40.41 17.10 1.68
N ALA A 199 39.61 16.40 0.88
CA ALA A 199 38.22 16.80 0.61
C ALA A 199 37.34 16.91 1.88
N SER A 200 37.62 16.14 2.93
CA SER A 200 36.93 16.25 4.23
C SER A 200 37.16 17.59 4.95
N ALA A 201 38.33 18.20 4.84
CA ALA A 201 38.60 19.51 5.47
C ALA A 201 37.85 20.64 4.75
N HIS A 202 37.69 20.50 3.42
CA HIS A 202 36.92 21.44 2.60
C HIS A 202 35.43 21.38 2.91
N VAL A 203 34.88 20.20 3.22
CA VAL A 203 33.48 20.07 3.66
C VAL A 203 33.20 20.92 4.90
N GLU A 204 34.09 20.90 5.90
CA GLU A 204 33.96 21.74 7.10
C GLU A 204 34.05 23.24 6.80
N GLU A 205 34.86 23.64 5.82
CA GLU A 205 34.93 25.01 5.34
C GLU A 205 33.61 25.44 4.68
N VAL A 206 33.09 24.62 3.76
CA VAL A 206 31.82 24.91 3.08
C VAL A 206 30.65 24.94 4.06
N LYS A 207 30.63 24.10 5.10
CA LYS A 207 29.62 24.19 6.18
C LYS A 207 29.62 25.54 6.86
N ARG A 208 30.80 26.04 7.26
CA ARG A 208 30.91 27.36 7.90
C ARG A 208 30.44 28.47 6.96
N HIS A 209 30.92 28.47 5.73
CA HIS A 209 30.52 29.46 4.73
C HIS A 209 29.02 29.40 4.42
N LYS A 210 28.41 28.20 4.38
CA LYS A 210 26.97 28.02 4.17
C LYS A 210 26.17 28.68 5.29
N ILE A 211 26.60 28.52 6.54
CA ILE A 211 25.98 29.15 7.71
C ILE A 211 26.14 30.67 7.64
N ASP A 212 27.35 31.16 7.38
CA ASP A 212 27.65 32.60 7.32
C ASP A 212 26.87 33.29 6.20
N ALA A 213 26.76 32.65 5.04
CA ALA A 213 26.00 33.12 3.89
C ALA A 213 24.47 32.91 4.03
N LYS A 214 24.02 32.20 5.07
CA LYS A 214 22.62 31.74 5.24
C LYS A 214 22.09 31.03 3.99
N ALA A 215 22.95 30.22 3.36
CA ALA A 215 22.60 29.49 2.16
C ALA A 215 21.80 28.22 2.51
N ASP A 216 20.76 27.93 1.73
CA ASP A 216 19.95 26.73 1.89
C ASP A 216 20.76 25.46 1.54
N VAL A 217 21.58 25.57 0.49
CA VAL A 217 22.40 24.47 -0.05
C VAL A 217 23.85 24.94 -0.20
N GLY A 218 24.79 24.10 0.24
CA GLY A 218 26.22 24.27 0.00
C GLY A 218 26.71 23.24 -1.00
N ILE A 219 27.40 23.70 -2.05
CA ILE A 219 27.95 22.87 -3.11
C ILE A 219 29.47 23.01 -3.13
N LEU A 220 30.17 21.89 -2.99
CA LEU A 220 31.62 21.80 -3.17
C LEU A 220 31.92 21.25 -4.57
N VAL A 221 32.51 22.09 -5.41
CA VAL A 221 32.95 21.69 -6.76
C VAL A 221 34.42 21.28 -6.71
N THR A 222 34.71 20.00 -6.94
CA THR A 222 36.08 19.48 -6.84
C THR A 222 36.35 18.22 -7.66
N ASN A 223 37.61 18.06 -8.10
CA ASN A 223 38.14 16.83 -8.67
C ASN A 223 38.67 15.85 -7.61
N GLY A 224 38.68 16.21 -6.32
CA GLY A 224 39.21 15.36 -5.27
C GLY A 224 38.32 14.17 -4.90
N ASP A 225 38.97 13.10 -4.44
CA ASP A 225 38.31 11.88 -3.99
C ASP A 225 38.14 11.87 -2.46
N PHE A 226 37.14 11.13 -1.97
CA PHE A 226 36.83 11.02 -0.55
C PHE A 226 37.17 9.62 -0.05
N GLY A 227 38.30 9.49 0.64
CA GLY A 227 38.81 8.22 1.14
C GLY A 227 39.59 7.46 0.07
N LYS A 228 39.52 6.13 0.09
CA LYS A 228 40.26 5.25 -0.85
C LYS A 228 39.48 4.96 -2.14
N THR A 229 38.22 5.36 -2.22
CA THR A 229 37.32 5.09 -3.35
C THR A 229 37.16 6.33 -4.21
N LYS A 230 37.30 6.15 -5.53
CA LYS A 230 37.06 7.19 -6.52
C LYS A 230 35.59 7.59 -6.48
N MET A 231 35.30 8.89 -6.47
CA MET A 231 33.93 9.39 -6.56
C MET A 231 33.48 9.38 -8.02
N ASP A 232 32.34 8.73 -8.29
CA ASP A 232 31.76 8.61 -9.64
C ASP A 232 31.36 9.97 -10.23
N GLY A 233 30.77 10.86 -9.41
CA GLY A 233 30.48 12.22 -9.85
C GLY A 233 29.76 13.09 -8.83
N PHE A 234 29.06 12.47 -7.88
CA PHE A 234 28.32 13.17 -6.84
C PHE A 234 28.43 12.47 -5.48
N LYS A 235 28.40 13.25 -4.40
CA LYS A 235 28.35 12.71 -3.05
C LYS A 235 27.69 13.71 -2.12
N ASN A 236 26.90 13.22 -1.17
CA ASN A 236 26.52 14.03 -0.01
C ASN A 236 27.42 13.64 1.17
N VAL A 237 28.10 14.63 1.75
CA VAL A 237 28.84 14.46 3.01
C VAL A 237 28.41 15.56 3.95
N ASP A 238 27.77 15.17 5.06
CA ASP A 238 27.32 16.07 6.12
C ASP A 238 26.56 17.31 5.61
N ASP A 239 25.56 17.06 4.75
CA ASP A 239 24.69 18.08 4.14
C ASP A 239 25.41 19.09 3.22
N ILE A 240 26.59 18.71 2.72
CA ILE A 240 27.31 19.40 1.65
C ILE A 240 27.31 18.52 0.40
N LEU A 241 26.83 19.09 -0.70
CA LEU A 241 26.76 18.41 -1.99
C LEU A 241 28.07 18.57 -2.73
N ILE A 242 28.75 17.47 -2.96
CA ILE A 242 30.02 17.44 -3.66
C ILE A 242 29.76 17.01 -5.09
N ILE A 243 30.27 17.79 -6.05
CA ILE A 243 30.05 17.54 -7.47
C ILE A 243 31.31 17.77 -8.29
N ARG A 244 31.47 16.98 -9.37
CA ARG A 244 32.54 17.21 -10.34
C ARG A 244 32.30 18.50 -11.14
N PRO A 245 33.37 19.24 -11.51
CA PRO A 245 33.25 20.53 -12.21
C PRO A 245 32.40 20.49 -13.47
N PHE A 246 32.54 19.45 -14.29
CA PHE A 246 31.85 19.34 -15.58
C PHE A 246 30.32 19.25 -15.47
N SER A 247 29.76 19.00 -14.29
CA SER A 247 28.30 18.89 -14.08
C SER A 247 27.76 19.85 -13.03
N ALA A 248 28.61 20.64 -12.38
CA ALA A 248 28.20 21.57 -11.34
C ALA A 248 27.14 22.57 -11.84
N VAL A 249 27.38 23.19 -12.99
CA VAL A 249 26.49 24.21 -13.56
C VAL A 249 25.13 23.62 -13.92
N ASP A 250 25.12 22.48 -14.62
CA ASP A 250 23.87 21.82 -15.01
C ASP A 250 23.09 21.33 -13.79
N PHE A 251 23.77 20.82 -12.77
CA PHE A 251 23.13 20.44 -11.52
C PHE A 251 22.42 21.63 -10.85
N ILE A 252 23.09 22.78 -10.77
CA ILE A 252 22.51 24.01 -10.21
C ILE A 252 21.31 24.49 -11.05
N LYS A 253 21.36 24.37 -12.38
CA LYS A 253 20.21 24.69 -13.26
C LYS A 253 18.98 23.85 -12.92
N HIS A 254 19.17 22.56 -12.64
CA HIS A 254 18.07 21.67 -12.28
C HIS A 254 17.50 21.99 -10.89
N ILE A 255 18.35 22.30 -9.91
CA ILE A 255 17.91 22.80 -8.60
C ILE A 255 17.08 24.07 -8.77
N ARG A 256 17.58 25.04 -9.53
CA ARG A 256 16.87 26.30 -9.81
C ARG A 256 15.50 26.06 -10.41
N LYS A 257 15.42 25.17 -11.40
CA LYS A 257 14.15 24.82 -12.05
C LYS A 257 13.17 24.24 -11.04
N GLY A 258 13.61 23.33 -10.18
CA GLY A 258 12.78 22.76 -9.11
C GLY A 258 12.20 23.81 -8.17
N LEU A 259 13.01 24.79 -7.76
CA LEU A 259 12.55 25.91 -6.94
C LEU A 259 11.50 26.78 -7.65
N ILE A 260 11.72 27.10 -8.92
CA ILE A 260 10.78 27.89 -9.72
C ILE A 260 9.48 27.13 -9.95
N ASP A 261 9.54 25.82 -10.18
CA ASP A 261 8.37 24.98 -10.36
C ASP A 261 7.52 24.98 -9.08
N ILE A 262 8.16 24.86 -7.89
CA ILE A 262 7.47 24.97 -6.58
C ILE A 262 6.86 26.36 -6.39
N ASP A 263 7.60 27.43 -6.70
CA ASP A 263 7.08 28.80 -6.57
C ASP A 263 5.91 29.08 -7.53
N SER A 264 5.88 28.43 -8.70
CA SER A 264 4.78 28.58 -9.67
C SER A 264 3.46 27.92 -9.22
N LEU A 265 3.49 27.10 -8.16
CA LEU A 265 2.29 26.44 -7.64
C LEU A 265 1.37 27.45 -6.95
N LYS A 266 0.05 27.21 -7.07
CA LYS A 266 -1.01 27.97 -6.38
C LYS A 266 -1.12 27.54 -4.91
N LEU A 267 -0.04 27.75 -4.16
CA LEU A 267 0.11 27.43 -2.74
C LEU A 267 0.39 28.70 -1.93
N THR A 268 0.06 28.66 -0.65
CA THR A 268 0.48 29.69 0.31
C THR A 268 2.00 29.70 0.49
N LYS A 269 2.55 30.78 1.03
CA LYS A 269 3.99 30.90 1.28
C LYS A 269 4.52 29.79 2.19
N ASP A 270 3.78 29.45 3.24
CA ASP A 270 4.17 28.38 4.16
C ASP A 270 4.15 26.99 3.50
N GLU A 271 3.17 26.72 2.63
CA GLU A 271 3.13 25.49 1.86
C GLU A 271 4.28 25.40 0.85
N LYS A 272 4.61 26.50 0.17
CA LYS A 272 5.78 26.56 -0.71
C LYS A 272 7.07 26.29 0.06
N ASN A 273 7.26 26.92 1.22
CA ASN A 273 8.42 26.70 2.08
C ASN A 273 8.55 25.23 2.52
N LYS A 274 7.42 24.57 2.83
CA LYS A 274 7.40 23.13 3.14
C LYS A 274 7.83 22.29 1.94
N GLU A 275 7.35 22.58 0.74
CA GLU A 275 7.75 21.86 -0.48
C GLU A 275 9.22 22.10 -0.85
N MET A 276 9.73 23.32 -0.67
CA MET A 276 11.16 23.62 -0.84
C MET A 276 12.02 22.85 0.15
N THR A 277 11.60 22.78 1.42
CA THR A 277 12.27 21.96 2.44
C THR A 277 12.28 20.48 2.07
N LYS A 278 11.19 19.95 1.49
CA LYS A 278 11.16 18.58 0.99
C LYS A 278 12.14 18.36 -0.17
N LEU A 279 12.25 19.32 -1.10
CA LEU A 279 13.25 19.27 -2.17
C LEU A 279 14.66 19.22 -1.60
N TRP A 280 14.96 20.04 -0.59
CA TRP A 280 16.25 20.05 0.11
C TRP A 280 16.55 18.72 0.79
N ASN A 281 15.60 18.17 1.54
CA ASN A 281 15.78 16.86 2.16
C ASN A 281 15.99 15.76 1.10
N PHE A 282 15.32 15.85 -0.04
CA PHE A 282 15.45 14.87 -1.11
C PHE A 282 16.83 14.93 -1.81
N ILE A 283 17.34 16.11 -2.16
CA ILE A 283 18.67 16.20 -2.82
C ILE A 283 19.82 15.77 -1.91
N HIS A 284 19.61 15.80 -0.59
CA HIS A 284 20.54 15.28 0.40
C HIS A 284 20.34 13.78 0.71
N SER A 285 19.32 13.13 0.14
CA SER A 285 19.00 11.73 0.45
C SER A 285 19.98 10.73 -0.17
N PRO A 286 20.26 9.59 0.48
CA PRO A 286 21.04 8.50 -0.11
C PRO A 286 20.45 7.99 -1.43
N GLU A 287 19.13 8.03 -1.57
CA GLU A 287 18.43 7.64 -2.79
C GLU A 287 18.82 8.54 -3.97
N PHE A 288 18.84 9.85 -3.75
CA PHE A 288 19.25 10.82 -4.77
C PHE A 288 20.72 10.64 -5.13
N GLU A 289 21.59 10.47 -4.14
CA GLU A 289 23.02 10.20 -4.38
C GLU A 289 23.23 8.95 -5.24
N SER A 290 22.54 7.85 -4.93
CA SER A 290 22.63 6.60 -5.69
C SER A 290 22.16 6.76 -7.14
N GLN A 291 21.07 7.50 -7.36
CA GLN A 291 20.56 7.79 -8.70
C GLN A 291 21.53 8.67 -9.49
N MET A 292 22.01 9.76 -8.89
CA MET A 292 22.98 10.66 -9.52
C MET A 292 24.27 9.92 -9.87
N ASN A 293 24.82 9.13 -8.95
CA ASN A 293 26.02 8.35 -9.24
C ASN A 293 25.79 7.28 -10.31
N SER A 294 24.59 6.72 -10.43
CA SER A 294 24.26 5.84 -11.55
C SER A 294 24.27 6.57 -12.89
N ILE A 295 23.77 7.81 -12.93
CA ILE A 295 23.84 8.69 -14.11
C ILE A 295 25.31 9.03 -14.42
N PHE A 296 26.10 9.40 -13.41
CA PHE A 296 27.52 9.72 -13.58
C PHE A 296 28.35 8.53 -14.05
N ARG A 297 28.12 7.33 -13.52
CA ARG A 297 28.76 6.10 -14.02
C ARG A 297 28.44 5.85 -15.49
N LEU A 298 27.20 6.10 -15.91
CA LEU A 298 26.83 6.02 -17.32
C LEU A 298 27.55 7.08 -18.14
N ILE A 299 27.58 8.35 -17.70
CA ILE A 299 28.30 9.43 -18.38
C ILE A 299 29.79 9.12 -18.51
N ASN A 300 30.44 8.65 -17.43
CA ASN A 300 31.84 8.26 -17.44
C ASN A 300 32.10 7.09 -18.38
N LEU A 301 31.24 6.06 -18.35
CA LEU A 301 31.32 4.93 -19.27
C LEU A 301 31.21 5.39 -20.74
N LEU A 302 30.34 6.37 -21.02
CA LEU A 302 30.18 6.92 -22.37
C LEU A 302 31.39 7.74 -22.80
N MET A 303 31.98 8.52 -21.89
CA MET A 303 33.24 9.25 -22.13
C MET A 303 34.43 8.30 -22.34
N GLU A 304 34.49 7.18 -21.61
CA GLU A 304 35.48 6.13 -21.81
C GLU A 304 35.28 5.40 -23.14
N LEU A 305 34.02 5.17 -23.55
CA LEU A 305 33.68 4.58 -24.84
C LEU A 305 33.88 5.55 -26.02
N ASP A 306 33.96 6.87 -25.80
CA ASP A 306 34.40 7.83 -26.82
C ASP A 306 35.89 7.67 -27.17
N SER A 307 36.68 6.96 -26.35
CA SER A 307 38.06 6.58 -26.70
C SER A 307 38.16 5.36 -27.62
N LYS A 308 37.06 4.64 -27.89
CA LYS A 308 37.03 3.43 -28.74
C LYS A 308 35.79 3.41 -29.65
N GLU A 309 36.04 3.59 -30.95
CA GLU A 309 35.09 3.66 -32.08
C GLU A 309 33.90 2.68 -32.00
N ILE A 310 32.69 3.15 -31.62
CA ILE A 310 31.39 2.54 -31.99
C ILE A 310 30.34 3.65 -32.14
N ASP A 311 29.45 3.51 -33.13
CA ASP A 311 28.53 4.52 -33.69
C ASP A 311 27.66 5.32 -32.68
N LEU A 312 27.70 6.64 -32.80
CA LEU A 312 27.15 7.66 -31.89
C LEU A 312 25.61 7.67 -31.81
N ILE A 313 24.94 7.16 -32.85
CA ILE A 313 23.48 7.22 -33.01
C ILE A 313 22.76 6.24 -32.07
N ASP A 314 23.33 5.06 -31.85
CA ASP A 314 22.73 4.07 -30.95
C ASP A 314 23.07 4.36 -29.48
N ARG A 315 24.23 4.97 -29.21
CA ARG A 315 24.64 5.48 -27.88
C ARG A 315 23.66 6.53 -27.36
N ARG A 316 23.25 7.44 -28.23
CA ARG A 316 22.36 8.56 -27.92
C ARG A 316 20.96 8.13 -27.49
N LYS A 317 20.35 7.17 -28.20
CA LYS A 317 19.03 6.62 -27.84
C LYS A 317 18.99 6.01 -26.44
N ILE A 318 20.11 5.49 -25.96
CA ILE A 318 20.21 4.81 -24.66
C ILE A 318 20.35 5.84 -23.51
N ILE A 319 21.17 6.88 -23.70
CA ILE A 319 21.33 8.00 -22.75
C ILE A 319 19.99 8.68 -22.52
N GLU A 320 19.29 8.97 -23.61
CA GLU A 320 18.03 9.71 -23.62
C GLU A 320 16.92 8.91 -22.93
N ASN A 321 16.87 7.60 -23.17
CA ASN A 321 15.96 6.69 -22.46
C ASN A 321 16.22 6.62 -20.94
N ASN A 322 17.47 6.76 -20.51
CA ASN A 322 17.83 6.65 -19.10
C ASN A 322 17.65 7.98 -18.35
N LEU A 323 17.90 9.13 -18.99
CA LEU A 323 17.54 10.45 -18.44
C LEU A 323 16.03 10.59 -18.26
N LEU A 324 15.24 10.03 -19.18
CA LEU A 324 13.79 9.95 -19.06
C LEU A 324 13.33 9.07 -17.88
N LYS A 325 14.03 7.97 -17.60
CA LYS A 325 13.78 7.15 -16.40
C LYS A 325 14.11 7.90 -15.11
N ALA A 326 15.21 8.66 -15.08
CA ALA A 326 15.59 9.49 -13.94
C ALA A 326 14.54 10.60 -13.68
N HIS A 327 14.09 11.28 -14.73
CA HIS A 327 13.04 12.29 -14.64
C HIS A 327 11.70 11.73 -14.13
N LYS A 328 11.37 10.50 -14.55
CA LYS A 328 10.20 9.76 -14.08
C LYS A 328 10.28 9.41 -12.59
N LEU A 329 11.44 8.97 -12.11
CA LEU A 329 11.66 8.66 -10.69
C LEU A 329 11.54 9.91 -9.80
N ILE A 330 12.09 11.04 -10.24
CA ILE A 330 11.97 12.33 -9.54
C ILE A 330 10.50 12.77 -9.48
N SER A 331 9.78 12.65 -10.60
CA SER A 331 8.35 13.01 -10.65
C SER A 331 7.47 12.08 -9.80
N GLU A 332 7.76 10.77 -9.77
CA GLU A 332 7.05 9.79 -8.95
C GLU A 332 7.34 9.98 -7.45
N GLY A 333 8.57 10.34 -7.08
CA GLY A 333 8.92 10.74 -5.71
C GLY A 333 8.13 11.96 -5.22
N ILE A 334 7.99 12.98 -6.08
CA ILE A 334 7.19 14.19 -5.82
C ILE A 334 5.69 13.89 -5.76
N GLN A 335 5.19 12.86 -6.46
CA GLN A 335 3.77 12.47 -6.39
C GLN A 335 3.44 11.55 -5.21
N ASN A 336 4.36 10.67 -4.81
CA ASN A 336 4.15 9.79 -3.65
C ASN A 336 4.19 10.56 -2.32
N SER A 337 4.92 11.68 -2.25
CA SER A 337 4.87 12.61 -1.11
C SER A 337 3.53 13.36 -0.97
N LYS A 338 2.67 13.36 -2.02
CA LYS A 338 1.31 13.92 -1.99
C LYS A 338 0.23 12.95 -1.49
N LYS A 339 0.52 11.65 -1.36
CA LYS A 339 -0.43 10.62 -0.89
C LYS A 339 -0.34 10.34 0.62
N LEU A 340 0.65 10.92 1.31
CA LEU A 340 0.89 10.78 2.75
C LEU A 340 0.49 12.03 3.55
N SER A 341 -0.16 13.00 2.90
CA SER A 341 -0.94 14.10 3.48
C SER A 341 -2.41 13.86 3.20
#